data_AF-A0A536TPK2-F1
#
_entry.id   AF-A0A536TPK2-F1
#
_cell.length_a   1.000
_cell.length_b   1.000
_cell.length_c   1.000
_cell.angle_alpha   90.00
_cell.angle_beta   90.00
_cell.angle_gamma   90.00
#
_symmetry.space_group_name_H-M   'P 1'
#
loop_
_entity.id
_entity.type
_entity.pdbx_description
1 polymer ?
#
loop_
_entity_poly.entity_id
_entity_poly.type
_entity_poly.pdbx_seq_one_letter_code
_entity_poly.pdbx_strand_id
1 'polypeptide(L)'
;MNGEPYSTVREAMRLMQTGNLLAATAAIRHRLSGATSAGPLISARSPDRGAIEGTFGGSPFPGSITEERTQFSEHKYTGSAGTRRYKLFIPSAYRGQPLPLIVMLHGCTQTPDDFATGTRMNMLAEERACFVVYPAQTQSANVSKCWNWFQASNQRRDQGEPAIIAGLVRELLLTYDLDRERVYVGGLSAGGAMAVILGRAYPELFAAIGVHSGLP
;
A
#
# COMPACT_ATOMS: atom_id res chain seq x y z
N MET A 1 -24.42 -28.67 -18.12
CA MET A 1 -24.99 -28.06 -16.90
C MET A 1 -23.91 -27.17 -16.30
N ASN A 2 -24.16 -25.86 -16.31
CA ASN A 2 -23.19 -24.79 -16.09
C ASN A 2 -22.89 -24.60 -14.59
N GLY A 3 -21.63 -24.76 -14.20
CA GLY A 3 -21.14 -24.44 -12.85
C GLY A 3 -20.43 -23.09 -12.86
N GLU A 4 -21.06 -22.07 -12.28
CA GLU A 4 -20.57 -20.69 -12.19
C GLU A 4 -19.16 -20.62 -11.54
N PRO A 5 -18.18 -19.93 -12.18
CA PRO A 5 -16.78 -19.85 -11.72
C PRO A 5 -16.59 -19.17 -10.35
N TYR A 6 -17.59 -18.44 -9.86
CA TYR A 6 -17.56 -17.69 -8.61
C TYR A 6 -17.78 -18.53 -7.34
N SER A 7 -18.22 -19.78 -7.46
CA SER A 7 -18.51 -20.65 -6.31
C SER A 7 -17.22 -21.16 -5.62
N THR A 8 -16.19 -21.47 -6.41
CA THR A 8 -14.95 -22.11 -5.93
C THR A 8 -13.99 -21.17 -5.20
N VAL A 9 -13.88 -19.91 -5.64
CA VAL A 9 -13.07 -18.89 -4.94
C VAL A 9 -13.72 -18.53 -3.61
N ARG A 10 -15.05 -18.46 -3.58
CA ARG A 10 -15.82 -18.18 -2.38
C ARG A 10 -15.68 -19.31 -1.35
N GLU A 11 -15.64 -20.55 -1.79
CA GLU A 11 -15.42 -21.70 -0.91
C GLU A 11 -13.99 -21.77 -0.38
N ALA A 12 -12.98 -21.50 -1.21
CA ALA A 12 -11.60 -21.42 -0.75
C ALA A 12 -11.40 -20.30 0.30
N MET A 13 -12.01 -19.12 0.07
CA MET A 13 -11.99 -18.02 1.04
C MET A 13 -12.73 -18.37 2.33
N ARG A 14 -13.87 -19.08 2.24
CA ARG A 14 -14.61 -19.56 3.41
C ARG A 14 -13.79 -20.53 4.26
N LEU A 15 -13.05 -21.44 3.62
CA LEU A 15 -12.18 -22.42 4.30
C LEU A 15 -10.94 -21.78 4.95
N MET A 16 -10.42 -20.69 4.38
CA MET A 16 -9.36 -19.90 5.02
C MET A 16 -9.87 -19.14 6.25
N GLN A 17 -11.08 -18.59 6.19
CA GLN A 17 -11.70 -17.87 7.32
C GLN A 17 -12.04 -18.78 8.52
N THR A 18 -12.23 -20.08 8.28
CA THR A 18 -12.44 -21.08 9.33
C THR A 18 -11.15 -21.74 9.82
N GLY A 19 -9.99 -21.27 9.36
CA GLY A 19 -8.67 -21.77 9.78
C GLY A 19 -8.25 -23.10 9.16
N ASN A 20 -9.03 -23.64 8.23
CA ASN A 20 -8.73 -24.92 7.57
C ASN A 20 -7.89 -24.70 6.30
N LEU A 21 -6.64 -24.25 6.52
CA LEU A 21 -5.70 -23.89 5.46
C LEU A 21 -5.32 -25.07 4.56
N LEU A 22 -5.31 -26.29 5.12
CA LEU A 22 -5.07 -27.53 4.37
C LEU A 22 -6.20 -27.82 3.36
N ALA A 23 -7.47 -27.65 3.75
CA ALA A 23 -8.61 -27.82 2.85
C ALA A 23 -8.68 -26.71 1.77
N ALA A 24 -8.36 -25.46 2.13
CA ALA A 24 -8.30 -24.35 1.18
C ALA A 24 -7.22 -24.59 0.11
N THR A 25 -6.05 -25.09 0.52
CA THR A 25 -4.95 -25.43 -0.40
C THR A 25 -5.32 -26.62 -1.29
N ALA A 26 -6.02 -27.61 -0.76
CA ALA A 26 -6.51 -28.76 -1.53
C ALA A 26 -7.57 -28.36 -2.56
N ALA A 27 -8.49 -27.44 -2.26
CA ALA A 27 -9.50 -26.95 -3.20
C ALA A 27 -8.89 -26.22 -4.40
N ILE A 28 -7.82 -25.45 -4.15
CA ILE A 28 -7.04 -24.78 -5.20
C ILE A 28 -6.27 -25.82 -6.03
N ARG A 29 -5.63 -26.79 -5.36
CA ARG A 29 -4.84 -27.84 -6.01
C ARG A 29 -5.69 -28.78 -6.85
N HIS A 30 -6.89 -29.15 -6.39
CA HIS A 30 -7.83 -30.03 -7.09
C HIS A 30 -8.34 -29.45 -8.42
N ARG A 31 -8.21 -28.14 -8.64
CA ARG A 31 -8.44 -27.53 -9.96
C ARG A 31 -7.19 -27.50 -10.85
N LEU A 32 -6.00 -27.52 -10.26
CA LEU A 32 -4.73 -27.50 -10.98
C LEU A 32 -4.27 -28.91 -11.38
N SER A 33 -4.69 -29.93 -10.63
CA SER A 33 -4.39 -31.33 -10.89
C SER A 33 -5.70 -32.12 -10.93
N GLY A 34 -6.22 -32.40 -12.13
CA GLY A 34 -7.21 -33.46 -12.27
C GLY A 34 -6.59 -34.79 -11.85
N ALA A 35 -7.34 -35.55 -11.04
CA ALA A 35 -7.18 -36.98 -10.67
C ALA A 35 -6.74 -37.34 -9.22
N THR A 36 -7.69 -38.03 -8.55
CA THR A 36 -7.63 -39.28 -7.74
C THR A 36 -7.10 -39.36 -6.29
N SER A 37 -8.06 -39.69 -5.40
CA SER A 37 -8.13 -40.66 -4.28
C SER A 37 -7.34 -40.49 -2.95
N ALA A 38 -8.10 -40.10 -1.91
CA ALA A 38 -8.40 -40.73 -0.60
C ALA A 38 -7.31 -41.26 0.39
N GLY A 39 -7.42 -40.78 1.64
CA GLY A 39 -6.99 -41.42 2.91
C GLY A 39 -7.32 -40.53 4.13
N PRO A 40 -7.91 -41.03 5.25
CA PRO A 40 -8.65 -40.18 6.21
C PRO A 40 -7.91 -39.92 7.53
N LEU A 41 -8.15 -38.79 8.20
CA LEU A 41 -7.80 -38.60 9.62
C LEU A 41 -8.71 -37.56 10.34
N ILE A 42 -9.50 -38.09 11.28
CA ILE A 42 -9.80 -37.65 12.66
C ILE A 42 -10.27 -36.20 12.92
N SER A 43 -11.41 -36.12 13.60
CA SER A 43 -12.15 -34.92 14.05
C SER A 43 -11.57 -34.31 15.34
N ALA A 44 -11.51 -32.98 15.41
CA ALA A 44 -11.39 -32.23 16.65
C ALA A 44 -12.28 -30.96 16.61
N ARG A 45 -13.01 -30.74 17.72
CA ARG A 45 -14.04 -29.71 17.96
C ARG A 45 -13.48 -28.29 18.10
N SER A 46 -14.28 -27.30 17.69
CA SER A 46 -14.14 -25.87 18.02
C SER A 46 -15.05 -25.46 19.19
N PRO A 47 -14.66 -24.46 20.01
CA PRO A 47 -15.59 -23.71 20.85
C PRO A 47 -15.98 -22.35 20.23
N ASP A 48 -17.00 -21.77 20.85
CA ASP A 48 -18.02 -20.84 20.37
C ASP A 48 -17.58 -19.39 20.09
N ARG A 49 -18.29 -18.71 19.18
CA ARG A 49 -18.19 -17.25 18.94
C ARG A 49 -19.49 -16.56 19.34
N GLY A 50 -19.47 -15.78 20.42
CA GLY A 50 -20.50 -14.78 20.71
C GLY A 50 -20.31 -13.52 19.87
N ALA A 51 -21.40 -13.05 19.26
CA ALA A 51 -21.46 -11.81 18.47
C ALA A 51 -21.66 -10.57 19.35
N ILE A 52 -21.11 -9.43 18.94
CA ILE A 52 -21.54 -8.10 19.40
C ILE A 52 -21.95 -7.26 18.19
N GLU A 53 -23.19 -6.76 18.25
CA GLU A 53 -23.83 -5.91 17.26
C GLU A 53 -23.76 -4.45 17.77
N GLY A 54 -23.47 -3.50 16.88
CA GLY A 54 -23.39 -2.08 17.23
C GLY A 54 -23.71 -1.19 16.03
N THR A 55 -24.81 -0.44 16.15
CA THR A 55 -25.32 0.52 15.16
C THR A 55 -24.66 1.88 15.34
N PHE A 56 -24.18 2.51 14.26
CA PHE A 56 -23.71 3.91 14.28
C PHE A 56 -24.67 4.81 13.49
N GLY A 57 -25.39 5.69 14.21
CA GLY A 57 -26.18 6.77 13.63
C GLY A 57 -25.30 7.96 13.26
N GLY A 58 -25.48 8.48 12.05
CA GLY A 58 -24.81 9.69 11.57
C GLY A 58 -25.70 10.93 11.73
N SER A 59 -25.11 12.03 12.21
CA SER A 59 -25.64 13.38 11.97
C SER A 59 -24.70 14.12 11.01
N PRO A 60 -25.22 14.96 10.10
CA PRO A 60 -24.40 15.68 9.14
C PRO A 60 -23.87 16.98 9.77
N PHE A 61 -22.57 17.26 9.61
CA PHE A 61 -22.01 18.57 9.93
C PHE A 61 -22.25 19.54 8.77
N PRO A 62 -22.81 20.76 9.02
CA PRO A 62 -22.89 21.80 8.01
C PRO A 62 -21.64 22.69 8.07
N GLY A 63 -21.10 23.04 6.90
CA GLY A 63 -20.04 24.02 6.79
C GLY A 63 -19.25 23.86 5.51
N SER A 64 -19.74 24.48 4.43
CA SER A 64 -18.95 24.76 3.23
C SER A 64 -17.77 25.63 3.61
N ILE A 65 -16.58 25.04 3.71
CA ILE A 65 -15.32 25.78 3.74
C ILE A 65 -14.83 25.84 2.31
N THR A 66 -14.87 27.05 1.79
CA THR A 66 -14.13 27.67 0.69
C THR A 66 -13.12 26.78 -0.03
N GLU A 67 -13.08 26.86 -1.37
CA GLU A 67 -12.05 26.28 -2.24
C GLU A 67 -10.62 26.80 -1.91
N GLU A 68 -10.07 26.41 -0.76
CA GLU A 68 -8.73 26.76 -0.31
C GLU A 68 -7.76 25.62 -0.67
N ARG A 69 -6.84 25.92 -1.60
CA ARG A 69 -5.55 25.25 -1.81
C ARG A 69 -5.61 23.74 -1.55
N THR A 70 -5.99 22.95 -2.56
CA THR A 70 -6.08 21.49 -2.48
C THR A 70 -4.91 20.90 -1.69
N GLN A 71 -5.16 20.55 -0.42
CA GLN A 71 -4.16 19.99 0.50
C GLN A 71 -3.61 18.67 -0.05
N PHE A 72 -4.35 18.03 -0.96
CA PHE A 72 -3.96 16.86 -1.72
C PHE A 72 -3.93 17.18 -3.22
N SER A 73 -2.73 17.39 -3.77
CA SER A 73 -2.53 17.85 -5.16
C SER A 73 -1.65 16.88 -5.96
N GLU A 74 -1.83 16.86 -7.29
CA GLU A 74 -1.04 16.03 -8.19
C GLU A 74 0.17 16.79 -8.74
N HIS A 75 1.29 16.09 -8.81
CA HIS A 75 2.58 16.63 -9.21
C HIS A 75 3.36 15.59 -10.05
N LYS A 76 4.52 15.99 -10.54
CA LYS A 76 5.40 15.13 -11.35
C LYS A 76 6.86 15.40 -11.03
N TYR A 77 7.59 14.35 -10.66
CA TYR A 77 9.04 14.37 -10.50
C TYR A 77 9.71 13.80 -11.75
N THR A 78 10.84 14.38 -12.15
CA THR A 78 11.69 13.84 -13.23
C THR A 78 13.15 13.90 -12.79
N GLY A 79 13.81 12.75 -12.81
CA GLY A 79 15.24 12.59 -12.55
C GLY A 79 15.91 11.75 -13.63
N SER A 80 17.20 11.48 -13.46
CA SER A 80 17.99 10.69 -14.41
C SER A 80 17.47 9.27 -14.62
N ALA A 81 16.88 8.65 -13.58
CA ALA A 81 16.32 7.31 -13.64
C ALA A 81 14.91 7.26 -14.26
N GLY A 82 14.27 8.42 -14.49
CA GLY A 82 12.95 8.51 -15.11
C GLY A 82 12.01 9.49 -14.41
N THR A 83 10.72 9.39 -14.77
CA THR A 83 9.65 10.28 -14.34
C THR A 83 8.60 9.54 -13.53
N ARG A 84 8.05 10.19 -12.50
CA ARG A 84 6.94 9.66 -11.71
C ARG A 84 5.94 10.75 -11.38
N ARG A 85 4.66 10.50 -11.66
CA ARG A 85 3.57 11.30 -11.08
C ARG A 85 3.37 10.88 -9.64
N TYR A 86 2.92 11.81 -8.81
CA TYR A 86 2.62 11.56 -7.40
C TYR A 86 1.52 12.49 -6.92
N LYS A 87 0.84 12.08 -5.86
CA LYS A 87 0.02 12.99 -5.06
C LYS A 87 0.77 13.41 -3.82
N LEU A 88 0.65 14.67 -3.43
CA LEU A 88 1.25 15.23 -2.23
C LEU A 88 0.15 15.75 -1.32
N PHE A 89 0.15 15.28 -0.08
CA PHE A 89 -0.60 15.85 1.02
C PHE A 89 0.29 16.82 1.82
N ILE A 90 -0.17 18.06 1.98
CA ILE A 90 0.48 19.10 2.79
C ILE A 90 -0.45 19.42 3.97
N PRO A 91 -0.02 19.23 5.23
CA PRO A 91 -0.87 19.46 6.38
C PRO A 91 -1.14 20.96 6.56
N SER A 92 -2.34 21.32 7.01
CA SER A 92 -2.73 22.73 7.18
C SER A 92 -1.89 23.47 8.22
N ALA A 93 -1.21 22.75 9.11
CA ALA A 93 -0.29 23.30 10.10
C ALA A 93 1.05 23.78 9.52
N TYR A 94 1.38 23.45 8.26
CA TYR A 94 2.65 23.86 7.66
C TYR A 94 2.70 25.38 7.41
N ARG A 95 3.72 26.03 7.98
CA ARG A 95 4.01 27.47 7.88
C ARG A 95 5.45 27.72 7.40
N GLY A 96 6.14 26.70 6.88
CA GLY A 96 7.55 26.76 6.51
C GLY A 96 8.50 26.12 7.53
N GLN A 97 7.98 25.60 8.66
CA GLN A 97 8.78 24.86 9.62
C GLN A 97 9.07 23.42 9.15
N PRO A 98 10.21 22.82 9.54
CA PRO A 98 10.52 21.44 9.20
C PRO A 98 9.50 20.45 9.78
N LEU A 99 8.79 19.75 8.90
CA LEU A 99 7.84 18.68 9.25
C LEU A 99 8.32 17.33 8.70
N PRO A 100 7.90 16.19 9.29
CA PRO A 100 8.20 14.87 8.76
C PRO A 100 7.63 14.64 7.37
N LEU A 101 8.21 13.68 6.65
CA LEU A 101 7.69 13.17 5.38
C LEU A 101 7.44 11.66 5.47
N ILE A 102 6.26 11.23 5.04
CA ILE A 102 5.92 9.82 4.87
C ILE A 102 5.71 9.52 3.39
N VAL A 103 6.45 8.56 2.85
CA VAL A 103 6.22 8.00 1.51
C VAL A 103 5.28 6.80 1.63
N MET A 104 4.14 6.85 0.95
CA MET A 104 3.12 5.79 0.99
C MET A 104 3.00 5.11 -0.38
N LEU A 105 3.44 3.85 -0.45
CA LEU A 105 3.52 3.04 -1.66
C LEU A 105 2.34 2.07 -1.78
N HIS A 106 1.48 2.31 -2.76
CA HIS A 106 0.29 1.51 -3.03
C HIS A 106 0.63 0.09 -3.52
N GLY A 107 -0.31 -0.85 -3.37
CA GLY A 107 -0.22 -2.18 -3.93
C GLY A 107 -0.55 -2.23 -5.42
N CYS A 108 -0.46 -3.40 -6.05
CA CYS A 108 -0.88 -3.58 -7.44
C CYS A 108 -2.33 -3.11 -7.67
N THR A 109 -2.63 -2.67 -8.90
CA THR A 109 -3.91 -2.16 -9.42
C THR A 109 -4.45 -0.88 -8.78
N GLN A 110 -4.04 -0.56 -7.56
CA GLN A 110 -4.39 0.66 -6.83
C GLN A 110 -3.75 1.90 -7.45
N THR A 111 -4.33 3.06 -7.13
CA THR A 111 -3.81 4.40 -7.43
C THR A 111 -3.41 5.12 -6.13
N PRO A 112 -2.69 6.25 -6.22
CA PRO A 112 -2.48 7.14 -5.08
C PRO A 112 -3.77 7.52 -4.34
N ASP A 113 -4.83 7.86 -5.07
CA ASP A 113 -6.12 8.26 -4.49
C ASP A 113 -6.80 7.08 -3.78
N ASP A 114 -6.79 5.88 -4.37
CA ASP A 114 -7.32 4.66 -3.72
C ASP A 114 -6.58 4.37 -2.41
N PHE A 115 -5.25 4.51 -2.44
CA PHE A 115 -4.41 4.17 -1.29
C PHE A 115 -4.51 5.23 -0.18
N ALA A 116 -4.54 6.51 -0.52
CA ALA A 116 -4.79 7.58 0.45
C ALA A 116 -6.17 7.41 1.12
N THR A 117 -7.21 7.11 0.33
CA THR A 117 -8.56 6.85 0.84
C THR A 117 -8.61 5.62 1.76
N GLY A 118 -8.02 4.50 1.33
CA GLY A 118 -8.05 3.24 2.07
C GLY A 118 -7.23 3.27 3.36
N THR A 119 -6.07 3.95 3.35
CA THR A 119 -5.18 4.04 4.52
C THR A 119 -5.55 5.16 5.47
N ARG A 120 -6.29 6.17 5.00
CA ARG A 120 -6.62 7.39 5.75
C ARG A 120 -5.40 8.16 6.25
N MET A 121 -4.23 7.96 5.61
CA MET A 121 -3.00 8.60 6.06
C MET A 121 -3.04 10.13 5.96
N ASN A 122 -3.85 10.72 5.08
CA ASN A 122 -4.03 12.17 5.04
C ASN A 122 -4.67 12.72 6.32
N MET A 123 -5.64 12.00 6.91
CA MET A 123 -6.25 12.43 8.18
C MET A 123 -5.23 12.37 9.33
N LEU A 124 -4.47 11.27 9.42
CA LEU A 124 -3.40 11.15 10.42
C LEU A 124 -2.30 12.18 10.21
N ALA A 125 -1.98 12.50 8.95
CA ALA A 125 -0.96 13.48 8.62
C ALA A 125 -1.35 14.91 8.98
N GLU A 126 -2.63 15.25 8.84
CA GLU A 126 -3.20 16.49 9.33
C GLU A 126 -3.07 16.59 10.85
N GLU A 127 -3.50 15.55 11.58
CA GLU A 127 -3.44 15.49 13.05
C GLU A 127 -2.01 15.53 13.61
N ARG A 128 -1.05 14.94 12.89
CA ARG A 128 0.35 14.80 13.33
C ARG A 128 1.29 15.82 12.71
N ALA A 129 0.77 16.74 11.90
CA ALA A 129 1.55 17.73 11.15
C ALA A 129 2.72 17.07 10.39
N CYS A 130 2.43 16.15 9.48
CA CYS A 130 3.42 15.61 8.56
C CYS A 130 2.96 15.64 7.10
N PHE A 131 3.93 15.64 6.19
CA PHE A 131 3.66 15.51 4.75
C PHE A 131 3.47 14.04 4.40
N VAL A 132 2.63 13.77 3.40
CA VAL A 132 2.53 12.44 2.81
C VAL A 132 2.66 12.52 1.29
N VAL A 133 3.58 11.75 0.73
CA VAL A 133 3.73 11.61 -0.72
C VAL A 133 3.30 10.21 -1.16
N TYR A 134 2.53 10.16 -2.23
CA TYR A 134 2.00 8.93 -2.83
C TYR A 134 2.48 8.82 -4.28
N PRO A 135 3.66 8.23 -4.53
CA PRO A 135 4.14 7.95 -5.87
C PRO A 135 3.18 7.03 -6.64
N ALA A 136 2.93 7.32 -7.93
CA ALA A 136 1.99 6.59 -8.77
C ALA A 136 2.69 5.61 -9.71
N GLN A 137 2.30 4.34 -9.70
CA GLN A 137 2.72 3.39 -10.73
C GLN A 137 1.73 3.37 -11.90
N THR A 138 2.23 3.58 -13.12
CA THR A 138 1.39 3.66 -14.32
C THR A 138 1.28 2.31 -15.02
N GLN A 139 0.19 2.10 -15.76
CA GLN A 139 0.01 0.90 -16.58
C GLN A 139 1.11 0.75 -17.65
N SER A 140 1.66 1.87 -18.13
CA SER A 140 2.77 1.87 -19.10
C SER A 140 4.08 1.34 -18.51
N ALA A 141 4.29 1.49 -17.20
CA ALA A 141 5.48 1.00 -16.52
C ALA A 141 5.28 -0.44 -15.98
N ASN A 142 4.06 -0.80 -15.65
CA ASN A 142 3.66 -2.17 -15.34
C ASN A 142 2.15 -2.33 -15.60
N VAL A 143 1.74 -3.29 -16.41
CA VAL A 143 0.32 -3.46 -16.81
C VAL A 143 -0.64 -3.62 -15.63
N SER A 144 -0.17 -4.19 -14.52
CA SER A 144 -0.94 -4.37 -13.28
C SER A 144 -0.75 -3.20 -12.31
N LYS A 145 -0.10 -2.10 -12.72
CA LYS A 145 0.34 -0.99 -11.86
C LYS A 145 1.16 -1.45 -10.65
N CYS A 146 1.81 -2.61 -10.73
CA CYS A 146 2.67 -3.10 -9.67
C CYS A 146 4.03 -2.42 -9.72
N TRP A 147 4.63 -2.17 -8.57
CA TRP A 147 6.06 -1.88 -8.47
C TRP A 147 6.85 -3.07 -9.02
N ASN A 148 7.88 -2.81 -9.83
CA ASN A 148 8.69 -3.81 -10.49
C ASN A 148 9.82 -4.33 -9.57
N TRP A 149 9.51 -4.52 -8.27
CA TRP A 149 10.45 -4.88 -7.20
C TRP A 149 11.24 -6.16 -7.46
N PHE A 150 10.69 -7.07 -8.28
CA PHE A 150 11.30 -8.34 -8.65
C PHE A 150 12.39 -8.21 -9.72
N GLN A 151 12.49 -7.06 -10.41
CA GLN A 151 13.50 -6.84 -11.43
C GLN A 151 14.81 -6.37 -10.80
N ALA A 152 15.94 -6.93 -11.24
CA ALA A 152 17.26 -6.60 -10.69
C ALA A 152 17.61 -5.10 -10.80
N SER A 153 17.15 -4.42 -11.86
CA SER A 153 17.31 -2.97 -12.06
C SER A 153 16.53 -2.12 -11.05
N ASN A 154 15.56 -2.71 -10.34
CA ASN A 154 14.74 -2.06 -9.32
C ASN A 154 15.06 -2.54 -7.91
N GLN A 155 16.22 -3.18 -7.68
CA GLN A 155 16.65 -3.67 -6.36
C GLN A 155 17.92 -2.98 -5.85
N ARG A 156 18.48 -2.04 -6.63
CA ARG A 156 19.76 -1.39 -6.33
C ARG A 156 19.60 0.11 -6.22
N ARG A 157 20.50 0.72 -5.45
CA ARG A 157 20.67 2.16 -5.38
C ARG A 157 20.95 2.73 -6.78
N ASP A 158 20.40 3.92 -7.01
CA ASP A 158 20.60 4.82 -8.15
C ASP A 158 20.19 4.23 -9.50
N GLN A 159 19.30 3.22 -9.45
CA GLN A 159 18.70 2.59 -10.62
C GLN A 159 17.20 2.43 -10.44
N GLY A 160 16.48 2.46 -11.56
CA GLY A 160 15.06 2.12 -11.64
C GLY A 160 14.14 2.95 -10.71
N GLU A 161 13.05 2.33 -10.31
CA GLU A 161 12.01 2.89 -9.44
C GLU A 161 12.53 3.38 -8.08
N PRO A 162 13.44 2.65 -7.38
CA PRO A 162 14.01 3.16 -6.13
C PRO A 162 14.69 4.51 -6.29
N ALA A 163 15.45 4.71 -7.38
CA ALA A 163 16.13 5.98 -7.64
C ALA A 163 15.17 7.11 -7.95
N ILE A 164 14.09 6.84 -8.69
CA ILE A 164 13.06 7.85 -8.96
C ILE A 164 12.37 8.27 -7.66
N ILE A 165 12.03 7.32 -6.78
CA ILE A 165 11.38 7.62 -5.49
C ILE A 165 12.35 8.38 -4.55
N ALA A 166 13.60 7.94 -4.45
CA ALA A 166 14.60 8.63 -3.63
C ALA A 166 14.88 10.05 -4.14
N GLY A 167 14.91 10.24 -5.45
CA GLY A 167 15.03 11.56 -6.09
C GLY A 167 13.86 12.48 -5.76
N LEU A 168 12.63 11.97 -5.89
CA LEU A 168 11.40 12.67 -5.49
C LEU A 168 11.44 13.08 -4.02
N VAL A 169 11.81 12.16 -3.12
CA VAL A 169 11.93 12.48 -1.68
C VAL A 169 12.92 13.61 -1.46
N ARG A 170 14.12 13.54 -2.06
CA ARG A 170 15.14 14.59 -1.93
C ARG A 170 14.65 15.94 -2.47
N GLU A 171 13.91 15.95 -3.57
CA GLU A 171 13.29 17.18 -4.10
C GLU A 171 12.31 17.78 -3.10
N LEU A 172 11.39 16.98 -2.54
CA LEU A 172 10.43 17.46 -1.54
C LEU A 172 11.10 17.98 -0.27
N LEU A 173 12.14 17.29 0.21
CA LEU A 173 12.92 17.74 1.37
C LEU A 173 13.52 19.14 1.15
N LEU A 174 14.02 19.41 -0.05
CA LEU A 174 14.60 20.71 -0.40
C LEU A 174 13.53 21.78 -0.64
N THR A 175 12.46 21.44 -1.37
CA THR A 175 11.41 22.39 -1.74
C THR A 175 10.63 22.91 -0.54
N TYR A 176 10.41 22.07 0.47
CA TYR A 176 9.58 22.40 1.64
C TYR A 176 10.38 22.47 2.95
N ASP A 177 11.71 22.52 2.90
CA ASP A 177 12.60 22.55 4.08
C ASP A 177 12.20 21.50 5.14
N LEU A 178 11.90 20.28 4.68
CA LEU A 178 11.37 19.23 5.55
C LEU A 178 12.45 18.63 6.44
N ASP A 179 12.02 18.03 7.54
CA ASP A 179 12.91 17.39 8.48
C ASP A 179 13.55 16.12 7.89
N ARG A 180 14.85 16.22 7.62
CA ARG A 180 15.64 15.18 6.96
C ARG A 180 15.87 13.95 7.85
N GLU A 181 15.72 14.08 9.17
CA GLU A 181 15.86 12.97 10.12
C GLU A 181 14.54 12.23 10.35
N ARG A 182 13.40 12.80 9.92
CA ARG A 182 12.06 12.23 10.09
C ARG A 182 11.39 11.91 8.75
N VAL A 183 12.08 11.09 7.97
CA VAL A 183 11.59 10.59 6.68
C VAL A 183 11.31 9.09 6.79
N TYR A 184 10.11 8.69 6.41
CA TYR A 184 9.63 7.32 6.55
C TYR A 184 9.08 6.81 5.21
N VAL A 185 9.16 5.50 4.99
CA VAL A 185 8.49 4.86 3.84
C VAL A 185 7.66 3.67 4.28
N GLY A 186 6.41 3.61 3.82
CA GLY A 186 5.50 2.51 4.11
C GLY A 186 4.81 2.02 2.84
N GLY A 187 4.39 0.75 2.81
CA GLY A 187 3.65 0.22 1.68
C GLY A 187 2.93 -1.10 1.90
N LEU A 188 2.02 -1.41 0.98
CA LEU A 188 1.22 -2.64 0.95
C LEU A 188 1.60 -3.53 -0.24
N SER A 189 1.74 -4.84 -0.02
CA SER A 189 1.99 -5.83 -1.08
C SER A 189 3.25 -5.48 -1.91
N ALA A 190 3.12 -5.24 -3.22
CA ALA A 190 4.21 -4.77 -4.07
C ALA A 190 4.85 -3.46 -3.56
N GLY A 191 4.05 -2.55 -2.97
CA GLY A 191 4.55 -1.34 -2.33
C GLY A 191 5.33 -1.63 -1.04
N GLY A 192 4.94 -2.67 -0.30
CA GLY A 192 5.68 -3.15 0.86
C GLY A 192 7.05 -3.72 0.48
N ALA A 193 7.12 -4.50 -0.60
CA ALA A 193 8.38 -5.00 -1.14
C ALA A 193 9.30 -3.84 -1.60
N MET A 194 8.74 -2.84 -2.29
CA MET A 194 9.49 -1.64 -2.67
C MET A 194 9.96 -0.82 -1.45
N ALA A 195 9.19 -0.77 -0.36
CA ALA A 195 9.62 -0.13 0.88
C ALA A 195 10.86 -0.81 1.49
N VAL A 196 10.93 -2.15 1.47
CA VAL A 196 12.14 -2.89 1.89
C VAL A 196 13.33 -2.53 1.02
N ILE A 197 13.15 -2.52 -0.31
CA ILE A 197 14.20 -2.15 -1.25
C ILE A 197 14.71 -0.73 -0.96
N LEU A 198 13.82 0.23 -0.76
CA LEU A 198 14.19 1.61 -0.45
C LEU A 198 14.96 1.72 0.88
N GLY A 199 14.50 1.03 1.93
CA GLY A 199 15.21 1.01 3.22
C GLY A 199 16.61 0.42 3.11
N ARG A 200 16.83 -0.58 2.24
CA ARG A 200 18.15 -1.17 2.00
C ARG A 200 19.02 -0.33 1.06
N ALA A 201 18.43 0.22 0.01
CA ALA A 201 19.15 0.96 -1.02
C ALA A 201 19.54 2.36 -0.52
N TYR A 202 18.72 2.99 0.32
CA TYR A 202 18.86 4.36 0.83
C TYR A 202 18.68 4.45 2.36
N PRO A 203 19.46 3.72 3.17
CA PRO A 203 19.30 3.71 4.62
C PRO A 203 19.57 5.07 5.27
N GLU A 204 20.33 5.95 4.60
CA GLU A 204 20.56 7.33 5.06
C GLU A 204 19.38 8.27 4.81
N LEU A 205 18.43 7.86 3.96
CA LEU A 205 17.29 8.70 3.58
C LEU A 205 16.03 8.35 4.37
N PHE A 206 15.90 7.14 4.90
CA PHE A 206 14.70 6.68 5.60
C PHE A 206 15.03 6.25 7.03
N ALA A 207 14.45 6.95 8.01
CA ALA A 207 14.59 6.66 9.42
C ALA A 207 13.89 5.36 9.85
N ALA A 208 12.79 4.99 9.17
CA ALA A 208 12.15 3.69 9.34
C ALA A 208 11.36 3.28 8.09
N ILE A 209 11.07 1.97 8.01
CA ILE A 209 10.20 1.37 6.98
C ILE A 209 8.99 0.65 7.59
N GLY A 210 7.85 0.71 6.91
CA GLY A 210 6.63 -0.02 7.25
C GLY A 210 6.21 -0.97 6.13
N VAL A 211 6.09 -2.27 6.43
CA VAL A 211 5.82 -3.30 5.40
C VAL A 211 4.54 -4.05 5.76
N HIS A 212 3.49 -3.88 4.94
CA HIS A 212 2.27 -4.67 5.06
C HIS A 212 2.19 -5.70 3.94
N SER A 213 2.23 -6.99 4.28
CA SER A 213 2.08 -8.11 3.32
C SER A 213 3.01 -8.04 2.09
N GLY A 214 4.16 -7.40 2.21
CA GLY A 214 5.21 -7.32 1.18
C GLY A 214 6.24 -8.43 1.35
N LEU A 215 6.89 -8.82 0.26
CA LEU A 215 8.01 -9.76 0.28
C LEU A 215 9.32 -9.00 0.50
N PRO A 216 10.25 -9.53 1.30
CA PRO A 216 11.58 -8.93 1.49
C PRO A 216 12.49 -9.12 0.27
#